data_AF-A0A349PUA9-F1
#
_entry.id   AF-A0A349PUA9-F1
#
_cell.length_a   1.000
_cell.length_b   1.000
_cell.length_c   1.000
_cell.angle_alpha   90.00
_cell.angle_beta   90.00
_cell.angle_gamma   90.00
#
_symmetry.space_group_name_H-M   'P 1'
#
loop_
_entity.id
_entity.type
_entity.pdbx_description
1 polymer ?
#
loop_
_entity_poly.entity_id
_entity_poly.type
_entity_poly.pdbx_seq_one_letter_code
_entity_poly.pdbx_strand_id
1 'polypeptide(L)' 'ERGNPVGTVFIGFSSPKETIAERFDFGAASREEIRGEAADEAFKLLEEKLKEA' A
#
# COMPACT_ATOMS: atom_id res chain seq x y z
N GLU A 1 3.46 -17.09 -13.68
CA GLU A 1 3.28 -15.99 -12.71
C GLU A 1 3.89 -14.71 -13.26
N ARG A 2 3.30 -13.54 -12.99
CA ARG A 2 3.70 -12.25 -13.60
C ARG A 2 5.05 -11.68 -13.09
N GLY A 3 5.89 -12.47 -12.43
CA GLY A 3 7.24 -12.08 -12.00
C GLY A 3 7.31 -11.15 -10.78
N ASN A 4 6.20 -10.92 -10.08
CA ASN A 4 6.22 -10.11 -8.85
C ASN A 4 6.72 -10.97 -7.68
N PRO A 5 7.73 -10.52 -6.91
CA PRO A 5 8.13 -11.16 -5.68
C PRO A 5 6.97 -11.29 -4.68
N VAL A 6 7.06 -12.28 -3.80
CA VAL A 6 6.19 -12.35 -2.61
C VAL A 6 6.38 -11.07 -1.80
N GLY A 7 5.28 -10.50 -1.31
CA GLY A 7 5.30 -9.26 -0.54
C GLY A 7 5.18 -7.99 -1.38
N THR A 8 5.14 -8.06 -2.72
CA THR A 8 4.82 -6.89 -3.54
C THR A 8 3.33 -6.54 -3.44
N VAL A 9 3.03 -5.34 -2.96
CA VAL A 9 1.68 -4.78 -2.80
C VAL A 9 1.61 -3.41 -3.46
N PHE A 10 0.52 -3.11 -4.16
CA PHE A 10 0.22 -1.77 -4.64
C PHE A 10 -0.95 -1.21 -3.86
N ILE A 11 -0.79 -0.03 -3.26
CA ILE A 11 -1.82 0.66 -2.49
C ILE A 11 -2.21 1.92 -3.24
N GLY A 12 -3.49 2.01 -3.59
CA GLY A 12 -4.05 3.15 -4.32
C GLY A 12 -4.85 4.07 -3.41
N PHE A 13 -4.73 5.38 -3.64
CA PHE A 13 -5.59 6.40 -3.06
C PHE A 13 -6.24 7.21 -4.18
N SER A 14 -7.53 7.52 -4.04
CA SER A 14 -8.27 8.30 -5.03
C SER A 14 -9.14 9.35 -4.36
N SER A 15 -9.09 10.56 -4.90
CA SER A 15 -9.86 11.73 -4.49
C SER A 15 -10.34 12.49 -5.73
N PRO A 16 -11.20 13.51 -5.57
CA PRO A 16 -11.56 14.39 -6.68
C PRO A 16 -10.37 15.17 -7.27
N LYS A 17 -9.27 15.34 -6.54
CA LYS A 17 -8.08 16.10 -6.97
C LYS A 17 -7.08 15.22 -7.73
N GLU A 18 -6.86 14.00 -7.26
CA GLU A 18 -5.87 13.08 -7.82
C GLU A 18 -6.20 11.60 -7.55
N THR A 19 -5.61 10.73 -8.37
CA THR A 19 -5.51 9.28 -8.14
C THR A 19 -4.05 8.89 -8.19
N ILE A 20 -3.58 8.25 -7.12
CA ILE A 20 -2.20 7.77 -6.99
C ILE A 20 -2.18 6.28 -6.64
N ALA A 21 -1.06 5.64 -6.93
CA ALA A 21 -0.78 4.28 -6.47
C ALA A 21 0.70 4.16 -6.13
N GLU A 22 0.98 3.62 -4.96
CA GLU A 22 2.33 3.40 -4.47
C GLU A 22 2.62 1.90 -4.37
N ARG A 23 3.88 1.55 -4.63
CA ARG A 23 4.36 0.17 -4.55
C ARG A 23 5.11 -0.01 -3.24
N PHE A 24 4.74 -1.05 -2.51
CA PHE A 24 5.39 -1.52 -1.29
C PHE A 24 5.93 -2.93 -1.53
N ASP A 25 7.14 -3.19 -1.04
CA ASP A 25 7.77 -4.51 -1.11
C ASP A 25 8.12 -4.96 0.31
N PHE A 26 7.24 -5.80 0.90
CA PHE A 26 7.39 -6.33 2.27
C PHE A 26 8.36 -7.52 2.35
N GLY A 27 8.91 -7.95 1.22
CA GLY A 27 9.82 -9.09 1.15
C GLY A 27 9.16 -10.43 1.49
N ALA A 28 10.00 -11.43 1.77
CA ALA A 28 9.57 -12.79 2.09
C ALA A 28 9.13 -12.91 3.56
N ALA A 29 7.98 -12.29 3.88
CA ALA A 29 7.31 -12.38 5.17
C ALA A 29 6.12 -13.36 5.14
N SER A 30 5.53 -13.63 6.31
CA SER A 30 4.33 -14.46 6.37
C SER A 30 3.13 -13.77 5.70
N ARG A 31 2.16 -14.55 5.24
CA ARG A 31 0.94 -13.98 4.62
C ARG A 31 0.18 -13.05 5.57
N GLU A 32 0.18 -13.35 6.86
CA GLU A 32 -0.52 -12.54 7.87
C GLU A 32 0.19 -11.20 8.07
N GLU A 33 1.51 -11.24 8.21
CA GLU A 33 2.38 -10.08 8.36
C GLU A 33 2.29 -9.14 7.15
N ILE A 34 2.46 -9.66 5.92
CA ILE A 34 2.33 -8.86 4.69
C ILE A 34 0.98 -8.14 4.63
N ARG A 35 -0.10 -8.81 5.07
CA ARG A 35 -1.45 -8.22 5.04
C ARG A 35 -1.65 -7.18 6.15
N GLY A 36 -1.06 -7.39 7.32
CA GLY A 36 -1.10 -6.43 8.43
C GLY A 36 -0.33 -5.16 8.07
N GLU A 37 0.92 -5.31 7.68
CA GLU A 37 1.79 -4.18 7.30
C GLU A 37 1.22 -3.40 6.11
N ALA A 38 0.68 -4.08 5.09
CA ALA A 38 0.01 -3.41 3.98
C ALA A 38 -1.23 -2.60 4.39
N ALA A 39 -1.98 -3.08 5.40
CA ALA A 39 -3.12 -2.33 5.92
C ALA A 39 -2.64 -1.08 6.68
N ASP A 40 -1.59 -1.20 7.48
CA ASP A 40 -0.99 -0.08 8.20
C ASP A 40 -0.47 1.00 7.24
N GLU A 41 0.22 0.60 6.16
CA GLU A 41 0.68 1.54 5.12
C GLU A 41 -0.49 2.23 4.39
N ALA A 42 -1.59 1.50 4.14
CA ALA A 42 -2.78 2.11 3.55
C ALA A 42 -3.43 3.17 4.46
N PHE A 43 -3.46 2.93 5.77
CA PHE A 43 -3.95 3.92 6.73
C PHE A 43 -3.02 5.13 6.85
N LYS A 44 -1.70 4.93 6.86
CA LYS A 44 -0.72 6.04 6.84
C LYS A 44 -0.92 6.93 5.61
N LEU A 45 -1.02 6.33 4.43
CA LEU A 45 -1.27 7.06 3.18
C LEU A 45 -2.57 7.87 3.24
N LEU A 46 -3.64 7.26 3.79
CA LEU A 46 -4.91 7.95 3.98
C LEU A 46 -4.78 9.14 4.94
N GLU A 47 -4.11 8.97 6.08
CA GLU A 47 -3.90 10.04 7.06
C GLU A 47 -3.08 11.20 6.49
N GLU A 48 -2.02 10.91 5.75
CA GLU A 48 -1.21 11.92 5.06
C GLU A 48 -2.05 12.71 4.06
N LYS A 49 -2.81 12.01 3.20
CA LYS A 49 -3.65 12.65 2.20
C LYS A 49 -4.82 13.45 2.79
N LEU A 50 -5.34 13.05 3.95
CA LEU A 50 -6.36 13.82 4.67
C LEU A 50 -5.79 15.08 5.33
N LYS A 51 -4.52 15.09 5.76
CA LYS A 51 -3.86 16.29 6.31
C LYS A 51 -3.52 17.32 5.23
N GLU A 52 -3.29 16.86 3.99
CA GLU A 52 -3.03 17.71 2.82
C GLU A 52 -4.32 18.29 2.18
N ALA A 53 -5.50 17.78 2.54
CA ALA A 53 -6.77 18.06 1.87
C ALA A 53 -7.39 19.41 2.22
#